data_AF-A0AAD2JJ21-F1
#
_entry.id   AF-A0AAD2JJ21-F1
#
_cell.length_a   1.000
_cell.length_b   1.000
_cell.length_c   1.000
_cell.angle_alpha   90.00
_cell.angle_beta   90.00
_cell.angle_gamma   90.00
#
_symmetry.space_group_name_H-M   'P 1'
#
loop_
_entity.id
_entity.type
_entity.pdbx_description
1 polymer ?
#
loop_
_entity_poly.entity_id
_entity_poly.type
_entity_poly.pdbx_seq_one_letter_code
_entity_poly.pdbx_strand_id
1 'polypeptide(L)'
;MSCIVMLPHGSPADIDTNEGANEVLRSCPTFLSTQIKRIKIIRLIPGLNSRQDLLDQLEHAHDAIRCFSRNVDRLLFREKLAEAESKCWLEFAIDEIKKITIKTSWIEQGTLDFDDYAALQSCHEMFSHQVPVSLAFKSDFFQALTQLLTARQGSTNAFPSNDECRSIIWIVDSAFTTCAEQLSWSKERVFRKLEKTGILEQALRCSTRTFPLGPDEKIDMFLKELLDELQSCPYVLSQCFKIGAPCGDILRAIIAEDDEANEVDPPVINRLHAISYLSDLTNETCNWCWDVESSECPLKMCSRCNKALYCSIECQNADWRPHHRQICVRTAADAKEVTAVQRLVNNYFNDHYRHILPKMVEECNSKSLTANKMVVEVDFMIQYDVIPAIHDDTPLFNIAPLQAYIDGTERPCFLIGCHNPDLQKDYLEKCVSILTESASSKSFNTCLFLVIFANLCIECVEVPMPKELWGNASIHDHAE
;
A
#
# COMPACT_ATOMS: atom_id res chain seq x y z
N MET A 1 -1.50 10.93 34.79
CA MET A 1 -0.67 11.65 35.78
C MET A 1 0.37 12.43 35.01
N SER A 2 0.74 13.64 35.43
CA SER A 2 1.82 14.36 34.77
C SER A 2 3.16 13.68 35.03
N CYS A 3 4.00 13.56 34.01
CA CYS A 3 5.34 13.00 34.13
C CYS A 3 6.33 14.12 34.50
N ILE A 4 6.64 14.24 35.80
CA ILE A 4 7.51 15.30 36.33
C ILE A 4 8.93 14.76 36.50
N VAL A 5 9.90 15.43 35.89
CA VAL A 5 11.34 15.15 36.01
C VAL A 5 12.01 16.27 36.80
N MET A 6 12.87 15.92 37.76
CA MET A 6 13.69 16.89 38.49
C MET A 6 14.96 17.22 37.70
N LEU A 7 15.13 18.50 37.36
CA LEU A 7 16.32 19.01 36.66
C LEU A 7 17.54 19.09 37.60
N PRO A 8 18.78 19.21 37.08
CA PRO A 8 20.00 19.17 37.91
C PRO A 8 20.10 20.37 38.86
N HIS A 9 19.47 21.49 38.51
CA HIS A 9 19.35 22.67 39.37
C HIS A 9 18.17 22.60 40.36
N GLY A 10 17.49 21.45 40.44
CA GLY A 10 16.48 21.15 41.45
C GLY A 10 15.07 21.64 41.16
N SER A 11 14.80 22.23 39.99
CA SER A 11 13.41 22.55 39.62
C SER A 11 12.72 21.35 38.94
N PRO A 12 11.40 21.20 39.12
CA PRO A 12 10.62 20.22 38.36
C PRO A 12 10.40 20.71 36.93
N ALA A 13 10.35 19.78 35.98
CA ALA A 13 9.90 19.99 34.60
C ALA A 13 8.85 18.94 34.24
N ASP A 14 7.70 19.39 33.73
CA ASP A 14 6.61 18.51 33.29
C ASP A 14 6.84 18.10 31.83
N ILE A 15 7.36 16.90 31.60
CA ILE A 15 7.71 16.44 30.26
C ILE A 15 6.50 15.98 29.43
N ASP A 16 5.29 16.05 30.01
CA ASP A 16 4.06 15.96 29.22
C ASP A 16 3.74 17.26 28.47
N THR A 17 4.48 18.34 28.74
CA THR A 17 4.38 19.63 28.04
C THR A 17 5.59 19.85 27.12
N ASN A 18 5.39 20.58 26.02
CA ASN A 18 6.48 20.95 25.12
C ASN A 18 7.53 21.79 25.84
N GLU A 19 7.10 22.71 26.70
CA GLU A 19 7.98 23.56 27.50
C GLU A 19 8.87 22.73 28.43
N GLY A 20 8.29 21.77 29.16
CA GLY A 20 9.04 20.93 30.09
C GLY A 20 9.95 19.93 29.40
N ALA A 21 9.51 19.29 28.31
CA ALA A 21 10.37 18.39 27.53
C ALA A 21 11.57 19.14 26.91
N ASN A 22 11.33 20.34 26.37
CA ASN A 22 12.39 21.21 25.85
C ASN A 22 13.36 21.65 26.94
N GLU A 23 12.86 21.95 28.14
CA GLU A 23 13.70 22.33 29.27
C GLU A 23 14.56 21.16 29.77
N VAL A 24 14.00 19.95 29.83
CA VAL A 24 14.78 18.74 30.11
C VAL A 24 15.89 18.55 29.09
N LEU A 25 15.62 18.73 27.79
CA LEU A 25 16.66 18.60 26.77
C LEU A 25 17.80 19.63 26.95
N ARG A 26 17.47 20.88 27.30
CA ARG A 26 18.48 21.94 27.53
C ARG A 26 19.31 21.69 28.78
N SER A 27 18.66 21.26 29.86
CA SER A 27 19.26 21.15 31.19
C SER A 27 19.85 19.76 31.48
N CYS A 28 19.43 18.73 30.75
CA CYS A 28 19.87 17.34 30.88
C CYS A 28 20.16 16.70 29.49
N PRO A 29 21.27 17.05 28.82
CA PRO A 29 21.59 16.44 27.53
C PRO A 29 21.79 14.92 27.61
N THR A 30 22.12 14.37 28.79
CA THR A 30 22.28 12.92 29.03
C THR A 30 21.01 12.23 29.54
N PHE A 31 19.84 12.82 29.29
CA PHE A 31 18.56 12.33 29.84
C PHE A 31 18.28 10.88 29.44
N LEU A 32 18.41 10.53 28.15
CA LEU A 32 18.16 9.18 27.65
C LEU A 32 19.06 8.15 28.32
N SER A 33 20.38 8.38 28.31
CA SER A 33 21.34 7.49 28.99
C SER A 33 21.06 7.32 30.48
N THR A 34 20.53 8.37 31.14
CA THR A 34 20.17 8.33 32.55
C THR A 34 18.96 7.43 32.79
N GLN A 35 17.91 7.55 31.97
CA GLN A 35 16.74 6.66 32.06
C GLN A 35 17.10 5.20 31.74
N ILE A 36 17.93 4.96 30.72
CA ILE A 36 18.41 3.61 30.38
C ILE A 36 19.19 2.98 31.55
N LYS A 37 20.09 3.74 32.19
CA LYS A 37 20.80 3.28 33.39
C LYS A 37 19.83 2.93 34.50
N ARG A 38 18.80 3.76 34.72
CA ARG A 38 17.76 3.51 35.72
C ARG A 38 17.01 2.19 35.45
N ILE A 39 16.57 1.95 34.21
CA ILE A 39 15.92 0.70 33.79
C ILE A 39 16.84 -0.50 34.08
N LYS A 40 18.11 -0.42 33.66
CA LYS A 40 19.10 -1.48 33.90
C LYS A 40 19.31 -1.75 35.39
N ILE A 41 19.40 -0.72 36.23
CA ILE A 41 19.56 -0.86 37.67
C ILE A 41 18.32 -1.52 38.29
N ILE A 42 17.12 -1.06 37.95
CA ILE A 42 15.87 -1.61 38.50
C ILE A 42 15.78 -3.13 38.26
N ARG A 43 16.12 -3.58 37.05
CA ARG A 43 16.11 -5.01 36.70
C ARG A 43 17.16 -5.86 37.41
N LEU A 44 18.22 -5.25 37.95
CA LEU A 44 19.27 -5.97 38.68
C LEU A 44 18.95 -6.20 40.16
N ILE A 45 17.92 -5.57 40.73
CA ILE A 45 17.61 -5.67 42.16
C ILE A 45 16.83 -6.96 42.45
N PRO A 46 17.44 -8.01 43.05
CA PRO A 46 16.73 -9.23 43.39
C PRO A 46 15.95 -9.04 44.70
N GLY A 47 14.70 -9.50 44.77
CA GLY A 47 14.00 -9.69 46.04
C GLY A 47 13.54 -8.43 46.78
N LEU A 48 13.25 -7.32 46.07
CA LEU A 48 12.52 -6.20 46.68
C LEU A 48 11.10 -6.62 47.10
N ASN A 49 10.63 -6.05 48.22
CA ASN A 49 9.45 -6.50 48.97
C ASN A 49 8.09 -6.33 48.26
N SER A 50 8.03 -5.71 47.08
CA SER A 50 6.88 -5.82 46.19
C SER A 50 7.32 -5.80 44.72
N ARG A 51 6.83 -6.76 43.92
CA ARG A 51 7.06 -6.82 42.46
C ARG A 51 6.43 -5.60 41.76
N GLN A 52 5.40 -5.00 42.35
CA GLN A 52 4.66 -3.88 41.77
C GLN A 52 5.47 -2.59 41.77
N ASP A 53 6.14 -2.24 42.88
CA ASP A 53 6.92 -0.99 42.96
C ASP A 53 8.06 -0.93 41.93
N LEU A 54 8.58 -2.08 41.50
CA LEU A 54 9.59 -2.16 40.44
C LEU A 54 8.97 -2.00 39.06
N LEU A 55 7.80 -2.58 38.81
CA LEU A 55 7.06 -2.41 37.56
C LEU A 55 6.65 -0.96 37.38
N ASP A 56 6.14 -0.31 38.42
CA ASP A 56 5.76 1.11 38.40
C ASP A 56 6.97 2.02 38.10
N GLN A 57 8.15 1.66 38.61
CA GLN A 57 9.39 2.41 38.33
C GLN A 57 9.92 2.18 36.90
N LEU A 58 9.77 0.97 36.36
CA LEU A 58 10.12 0.66 34.97
C LEU A 58 9.17 1.38 34.01
N GLU A 59 7.87 1.28 34.28
CA GLU A 59 6.81 2.00 33.59
C GLU A 59 7.12 3.48 33.53
N HIS A 60 7.38 4.10 34.69
CA HIS A 60 7.71 5.51 34.77
C HIS A 60 8.97 5.88 33.96
N ALA A 61 9.98 5.01 33.91
CA ALA A 61 11.19 5.27 33.11
C ALA A 61 10.93 5.18 31.60
N HIS A 62 10.14 4.20 31.14
CA HIS A 62 9.73 4.10 29.75
C HIS A 62 8.80 5.23 29.33
N ASP A 63 7.83 5.56 30.17
CA ASP A 63 6.94 6.71 29.96
C ASP A 63 7.70 8.03 29.93
N ALA A 64 8.73 8.18 30.75
CA ALA A 64 9.56 9.39 30.70
C ALA A 64 10.28 9.52 29.35
N ILE A 65 10.78 8.43 28.77
CA ILE A 65 11.37 8.46 27.41
C ILE A 65 10.28 8.77 26.37
N ARG A 66 9.11 8.13 26.49
CA ARG A 66 7.97 8.28 25.57
C ARG A 66 7.47 9.73 25.55
N CYS A 67 7.15 10.30 26.71
CA CYS A 67 6.64 11.67 26.86
C CYS A 67 7.68 12.71 26.46
N PHE A 68 8.95 12.51 26.83
CA PHE A 68 10.04 13.35 26.35
C PHE A 68 10.09 13.38 24.82
N SER A 69 10.08 12.21 24.18
CA SER A 69 10.18 12.09 22.72
C SER A 69 8.98 12.69 22.01
N ARG A 70 7.77 12.54 22.56
CA ARG A 70 6.54 13.07 21.98
C ARG A 70 6.48 14.60 22.00
N ASN A 71 6.90 15.22 23.11
CA ASN A 71 6.65 16.64 23.37
C ASN A 71 7.87 17.53 23.07
N VAL A 72 9.06 16.96 22.96
CA VAL A 72 10.26 17.73 22.60
C VAL A 72 10.16 18.27 21.17
N ASP A 73 10.49 19.54 20.99
CA ASP A 73 10.51 20.18 19.69
C ASP A 73 11.52 19.48 18.76
N ARG A 74 11.10 19.16 17.53
CA ARG A 74 11.90 18.39 16.57
C ARG A 74 13.21 19.09 16.18
N LEU A 75 13.20 20.43 16.04
CA LEU A 75 14.39 21.20 15.71
C LEU A 75 15.35 21.23 16.89
N LEU A 76 14.81 21.50 18.10
CA LEU A 76 15.60 21.49 19.33
C LEU A 76 16.22 20.12 19.59
N PHE A 77 15.47 19.03 19.39
CA PHE A 77 15.95 17.66 19.51
C PHE A 77 17.16 17.43 18.60
N ARG A 78 17.04 17.80 17.32
CA ARG A 78 18.14 17.69 16.35
C ARG A 78 19.36 18.53 16.71
N GLU A 79 19.17 19.72 17.25
CA GLU A 79 20.27 20.65 17.57
C GLU A 79 20.98 20.33 18.88
N LYS A 80 20.24 19.84 19.88
CA LYS A 80 20.72 19.75 21.27
C LYS A 80 20.96 18.33 21.74
N LEU A 81 20.21 17.35 21.24
CA LEU A 81 20.46 15.97 21.64
C LEU A 81 21.71 15.46 20.91
N ALA A 82 22.72 15.09 21.68
CA ALA A 82 23.92 14.51 21.11
C ALA A 82 23.58 13.22 20.36
N GLU A 83 24.11 13.02 19.15
CA GLU A 83 23.93 11.78 18.37
C GLU A 83 24.31 10.54 19.18
N ALA A 84 25.30 10.65 20.08
CA ALA A 84 25.71 9.61 21.01
C ALA A 84 24.58 9.16 21.97
N GLU A 85 23.68 10.05 22.38
CA GLU A 85 22.54 9.72 23.25
C GLU A 85 21.47 8.97 22.47
N SER A 86 21.11 9.43 21.25
CA SER A 86 20.21 8.69 20.36
C SER A 86 20.77 7.31 20.02
N LYS A 87 22.08 7.21 19.80
CA LYS A 87 22.76 5.94 19.56
C LYS A 87 22.70 5.02 20.78
N CYS A 88 23.00 5.53 21.98
CA CYS A 88 22.92 4.76 23.22
C CYS A 88 21.50 4.22 23.46
N TRP A 89 20.48 5.05 23.23
CA TRP A 89 19.09 4.62 23.28
C TRP A 89 18.76 3.54 22.25
N LEU A 90 19.20 3.72 21.00
CA LEU A 90 18.92 2.76 19.94
C LEU A 90 19.57 1.39 20.21
N GLU A 91 20.82 1.38 20.69
CA GLU A 91 21.50 0.15 21.11
C GLU A 91 20.74 -0.56 22.23
N PHE A 92 20.25 0.21 23.21
CA PHE A 92 19.38 -0.34 24.26
C PHE A 92 18.08 -0.93 23.68
N ALA A 93 17.38 -0.22 22.80
CA ALA A 93 16.15 -0.70 22.17
C ALA A 93 16.37 -2.01 21.38
N ILE A 94 17.48 -2.11 20.65
CA ILE A 94 17.87 -3.34 19.94
C ILE A 94 18.06 -4.51 20.90
N ASP A 95 18.77 -4.29 22.01
CA ASP A 95 18.99 -5.32 23.03
C ASP A 95 17.67 -5.77 23.67
N GLU A 96 16.73 -4.85 23.90
CA GLU A 96 15.40 -5.17 24.43
C GLU A 96 14.60 -6.02 23.44
N ILE A 97 14.51 -5.60 22.17
CA ILE A 97 13.82 -6.36 21.12
C ILE A 97 14.39 -7.79 21.01
N LYS A 98 15.73 -7.94 21.07
CA LYS A 98 16.38 -9.26 21.03
C LYS A 98 16.03 -10.13 22.23
N LYS A 99 15.89 -9.55 23.43
CA LYS A 99 15.45 -10.30 24.63
C LYS A 99 13.99 -10.74 24.49
N ILE A 100 13.12 -9.87 23.99
CA ILE A 100 11.70 -10.17 23.75
C ILE A 100 11.57 -11.33 22.75
N THR A 101 12.37 -11.32 21.68
CA THR A 101 12.35 -12.31 20.60
C THR A 101 12.47 -13.75 21.11
N ILE A 102 13.18 -13.98 22.23
CA ILE A 102 13.39 -15.31 22.81
C ILE A 102 12.46 -15.62 23.99
N LYS A 103 11.55 -14.71 24.38
CA LYS A 103 10.60 -14.95 25.47
C LYS A 103 9.54 -15.97 25.04
N THR A 104 9.28 -16.96 25.90
CA THR A 104 8.24 -17.97 25.68
C THR A 104 6.84 -17.35 25.54
N SER A 105 6.52 -16.31 26.32
CA SER A 105 5.24 -15.59 26.19
C SER A 105 5.04 -15.03 24.78
N TRP A 106 6.08 -14.40 24.23
CA TRP A 106 6.04 -13.88 22.87
C TRP A 106 5.92 -15.01 21.83
N ILE A 107 6.76 -16.03 21.91
CA ILE A 107 6.79 -17.12 20.93
C ILE A 107 5.47 -17.89 20.90
N GLU A 108 4.90 -18.21 22.07
CA GLU A 108 3.71 -19.05 22.19
C GLU A 108 2.41 -18.24 22.05
N GLN A 109 2.34 -17.06 22.66
CA GLN A 109 1.11 -16.29 22.81
C GLN A 109 1.08 -15.05 21.90
N GLY A 110 2.24 -14.55 21.45
CA GLY A 110 2.31 -13.31 20.67
C GLY A 110 1.96 -12.07 21.48
N THR A 111 2.09 -12.16 22.81
CA THR A 111 1.81 -11.08 23.75
C THR A 111 3.10 -10.60 24.38
N LEU A 112 3.17 -9.30 24.59
CA LEU A 112 4.23 -8.65 25.35
C LEU A 112 3.78 -8.45 26.78
N ASP A 113 4.71 -8.57 27.72
CA ASP A 113 4.48 -8.02 29.04
C ASP A 113 4.48 -6.49 28.96
N PHE A 114 3.97 -5.84 30.01
CA PHE A 114 3.83 -4.39 30.03
C PHE A 114 5.16 -3.65 29.77
N ASP A 115 6.26 -4.15 30.35
CA ASP A 115 7.60 -3.54 30.23
C ASP A 115 8.11 -3.63 28.78
N ASP A 116 7.95 -4.80 28.16
CA ASP A 116 8.30 -5.03 26.75
C ASP A 116 7.48 -4.15 25.80
N TYR A 117 6.17 -4.04 26.05
CA TYR A 117 5.28 -3.20 25.27
C TYR A 117 5.66 -1.73 25.38
N ALA A 118 5.95 -1.25 26.59
CA ALA A 118 6.41 0.12 26.83
C ALA A 118 7.76 0.42 26.13
N ALA A 119 8.65 -0.57 26.05
CA ALA A 119 9.89 -0.45 25.29
C ALA A 119 9.63 -0.25 23.79
N LEU A 120 8.73 -1.02 23.17
CA LEU A 120 8.35 -0.84 21.76
C LEU A 120 7.65 0.51 21.52
N GLN A 121 6.73 0.90 22.40
CA GLN A 121 6.03 2.19 22.30
C GLN A 121 7.00 3.38 22.35
N SER A 122 8.07 3.29 23.15
CA SER A 122 9.10 4.34 23.16
C SER A 122 9.84 4.47 21.81
N CYS A 123 9.93 3.39 21.03
CA CYS A 123 10.54 3.41 19.70
C CYS A 123 9.71 4.21 18.69
N HIS A 124 8.40 4.03 18.71
CA HIS A 124 7.47 4.80 17.88
C HIS A 124 7.67 6.32 18.08
N GLU A 125 7.59 6.80 19.32
CA GLU A 125 7.73 8.24 19.61
C GLU A 125 9.11 8.78 19.25
N MET A 126 10.17 8.00 19.50
CA MET A 126 11.53 8.37 19.12
C MET A 126 11.70 8.47 17.60
N PHE A 127 10.92 7.70 16.82
CA PHE A 127 10.99 7.72 15.37
C PHE A 127 10.23 8.89 14.72
N SER A 128 9.58 9.74 15.53
CA SER A 128 9.14 11.07 15.09
C SER A 128 10.31 12.06 14.88
N HIS A 129 11.54 11.67 15.24
CA HIS A 129 12.75 12.47 15.12
C HIS A 129 13.74 11.92 14.09
N GLN A 130 14.33 12.81 13.31
CA GLN A 130 15.27 12.48 12.23
C GLN A 130 16.49 11.63 12.67
N VAL A 131 17.11 11.96 13.81
CA VAL A 131 18.38 11.36 14.23
C VAL A 131 18.20 9.87 14.58
N PRO A 132 17.24 9.47 15.45
CA PRO A 132 16.93 8.06 15.72
C PRO A 132 16.63 7.24 14.47
N VAL A 133 15.81 7.75 13.55
CA VAL A 133 15.46 7.04 12.30
C VAL A 133 16.70 6.83 11.41
N SER A 134 17.53 7.88 11.27
CA SER A 134 18.77 7.77 10.49
C SER A 134 19.73 6.73 11.06
N LEU A 135 19.84 6.66 12.40
CA LEU A 135 20.66 5.66 13.08
C LEU A 135 20.05 4.26 12.96
N ALA A 136 18.72 4.12 13.05
CA ALA A 136 18.02 2.86 12.89
C ALA A 136 18.36 2.19 11.55
N PHE A 137 18.31 2.93 10.44
CA PHE A 137 18.69 2.43 9.11
C PHE A 137 20.19 2.14 8.92
N LYS A 138 21.06 2.62 9.81
CA LYS A 138 22.51 2.33 9.82
C LYS A 138 22.87 1.21 10.81
N SER A 139 21.90 0.71 11.55
CA SER A 139 22.04 -0.32 12.59
C SER A 139 21.24 -1.57 12.23
N ASP A 140 21.22 -2.54 13.13
CA ASP A 140 20.42 -3.76 13.00
C ASP A 140 19.00 -3.61 13.59
N PHE A 141 18.51 -2.38 13.87
CA PHE A 141 17.22 -2.16 14.52
C PHE A 141 16.05 -2.83 13.78
N PHE A 142 15.86 -2.51 12.50
CA PHE A 142 14.76 -3.09 11.72
C PHE A 142 14.93 -4.58 11.52
N GLN A 143 16.17 -5.07 11.42
CA GLN A 143 16.44 -6.51 11.35
C GLN A 143 16.06 -7.22 12.66
N ALA A 144 16.35 -6.63 13.81
CA ALA A 144 15.93 -7.15 15.11
C ALA A 144 14.40 -7.15 15.24
N LEU A 145 13.73 -6.10 14.76
CA LEU A 145 12.27 -6.01 14.77
C LEU A 145 11.62 -7.04 13.82
N THR A 146 12.21 -7.28 12.65
CA THR A 146 11.79 -8.37 11.76
C THR A 146 11.99 -9.73 12.42
N GLN A 147 13.13 -9.97 13.09
CA GLN A 147 13.40 -11.22 13.82
C GLN A 147 12.39 -11.47 14.94
N LEU A 148 12.01 -10.41 15.68
CA LEU A 148 10.95 -10.48 16.69
C LEU A 148 9.66 -11.04 16.06
N LEU A 149 9.22 -10.49 14.94
CA LEU A 149 7.98 -10.89 14.27
C LEU A 149 8.08 -12.28 13.63
N THR A 150 9.23 -12.63 13.04
CA THR A 150 9.47 -13.97 12.49
C THR A 150 9.51 -15.05 13.58
N ALA A 151 10.03 -14.76 14.77
CA ALA A 151 10.08 -15.73 15.87
C ALA A 151 8.68 -16.23 16.29
N ARG A 152 7.64 -15.41 16.08
CA ARG A 152 6.25 -15.79 16.30
C ARG A 152 5.71 -16.77 15.25
N GLN A 153 6.16 -16.65 14.00
CA GLN A 153 5.61 -17.40 12.86
C GLN A 153 5.87 -18.92 12.92
N GLY A 154 6.79 -19.38 13.80
CA GLY A 154 7.08 -20.80 13.99
C GLY A 154 5.92 -21.61 14.57
N SER A 155 4.91 -20.97 15.15
CA SER A 155 3.66 -21.60 15.57
C SER A 155 2.54 -21.22 14.60
N THR A 156 2.04 -22.20 13.84
CA THR A 156 0.88 -22.15 12.92
C THR A 156 0.09 -20.82 12.89
N ASN A 157 0.31 -20.00 11.85
CA ASN A 157 -0.42 -18.77 11.53
C ASN A 157 -0.67 -17.79 12.68
N ALA A 158 0.19 -17.82 13.69
CA ALA A 158 -0.02 -17.00 14.86
C ALA A 158 0.57 -15.60 14.62
N PHE A 159 -0.29 -14.59 14.63
CA PHE A 159 0.13 -13.20 14.57
C PHE A 159 0.41 -12.70 15.99
N PRO A 160 1.12 -11.56 16.14
CA PRO A 160 1.07 -10.80 17.39
C PRO A 160 -0.36 -10.42 17.74
N SER A 161 -0.60 -10.07 19.00
CA SER A 161 -1.88 -9.45 19.38
C SER A 161 -2.04 -8.08 18.69
N ASN A 162 -3.26 -7.55 18.69
CA ASN A 162 -3.59 -6.32 17.97
C ASN A 162 -2.76 -5.12 18.46
N ASP A 163 -2.51 -5.00 19.75
CA ASP A 163 -1.71 -3.89 20.29
C ASP A 163 -0.25 -3.93 19.80
N GLU A 164 0.33 -5.13 19.67
CA GLU A 164 1.66 -5.30 19.12
C GLU A 164 1.71 -5.04 17.61
N CYS A 165 0.75 -5.55 16.84
CA CYS A 165 0.63 -5.23 15.42
C CYS A 165 0.55 -3.71 15.20
N ARG A 166 -0.25 -3.01 16.02
CA ARG A 166 -0.38 -1.55 16.01
C ARG A 166 0.95 -0.86 16.29
N SER A 167 1.69 -1.34 17.29
CA SER A 167 3.00 -0.79 17.65
C SER A 167 4.01 -0.90 16.50
N ILE A 168 4.02 -2.04 15.79
CA ILE A 168 4.88 -2.25 14.63
C ILE A 168 4.53 -1.30 13.48
N ILE A 169 3.24 -1.21 13.14
CA ILE A 169 2.76 -0.31 12.07
C ILE A 169 3.17 1.12 12.37
N TRP A 170 2.97 1.59 13.61
CA TRP A 170 3.37 2.93 14.03
C TRP A 170 4.88 3.19 13.97
N ILE A 171 5.71 2.22 14.33
CA ILE A 171 7.18 2.35 14.18
C ILE A 171 7.56 2.51 12.70
N VAL A 172 6.96 1.71 11.82
CA VAL A 172 7.24 1.74 10.38
C VAL A 172 6.74 3.03 9.74
N ASP A 173 5.53 3.45 10.09
CA ASP A 173 4.93 4.70 9.63
C ASP A 173 5.74 5.93 10.09
N SER A 174 6.08 6.01 11.38
CA SER A 174 6.90 7.11 11.89
C SER A 174 8.28 7.15 11.23
N ALA A 175 8.90 5.99 10.98
CA ALA A 175 10.14 5.93 10.21
C ALA A 175 9.92 6.43 8.76
N PHE A 176 8.80 6.06 8.13
CA PHE A 176 8.47 6.47 6.79
C PHE A 176 8.29 7.98 6.67
N THR A 177 7.40 8.54 7.49
CA THR A 177 7.08 9.97 7.55
C THR A 177 8.31 10.80 7.87
N THR A 178 9.09 10.43 8.88
CA THR A 178 10.33 11.13 9.22
C THR A 178 11.36 11.08 8.08
N CYS A 179 11.47 9.95 7.37
CA CYS A 179 12.35 9.87 6.21
C CYS A 179 11.90 10.77 5.04
N ALA A 180 10.61 10.77 4.74
CA ALA A 180 10.05 11.59 3.65
C ALA A 180 10.17 13.08 3.97
N GLU A 181 9.75 13.50 5.17
CA GLU A 181 9.64 14.91 5.55
C GLU A 181 10.96 15.51 6.02
N GLN A 182 11.70 14.82 6.90
CA GLN A 182 12.84 15.40 7.61
C GLN A 182 14.19 15.05 6.99
N LEU A 183 14.30 13.87 6.34
CA LEU A 183 15.51 13.44 5.62
C LEU A 183 15.47 13.77 4.13
N SER A 184 14.33 14.25 3.62
CA SER A 184 14.11 14.50 2.19
C SER A 184 14.42 13.28 1.33
N TRP A 185 14.13 12.07 1.84
CA TRP A 185 14.22 10.85 1.04
C TRP A 185 12.99 10.72 0.15
N SER A 186 13.17 10.27 -1.09
CA SER A 186 12.01 9.90 -1.91
C SER A 186 11.29 8.70 -1.30
N LYS A 187 9.97 8.63 -1.44
CA LYS A 187 9.14 7.55 -0.90
C LYS A 187 9.63 6.17 -1.33
N GLU A 188 10.05 6.03 -2.60
CA GLU A 188 10.62 4.79 -3.14
C GLU A 188 11.95 4.40 -2.51
N ARG A 189 12.77 5.40 -2.14
CA ARG A 189 14.01 5.13 -1.39
C ARG A 189 13.68 4.61 -0.01
N VAL A 190 12.67 5.15 0.66
CA VAL A 190 12.24 4.70 1.99
C VAL A 190 11.71 3.27 1.93
N PHE A 191 10.76 2.99 1.04
CA PHE A 191 10.19 1.65 0.89
C PHE A 191 11.24 0.59 0.57
N ARG A 192 12.18 0.87 -0.35
CA ARG A 192 13.31 -0.05 -0.63
C ARG A 192 14.16 -0.33 0.61
N LYS A 193 14.37 0.67 1.46
CA LYS A 193 15.14 0.49 2.69
C LYS A 193 14.38 -0.38 3.68
N LEU A 194 13.08 -0.16 3.84
CA LEU A 194 12.22 -0.98 4.70
C LEU A 194 12.10 -2.42 4.16
N GLU A 195 11.88 -2.60 2.86
CA GLU A 195 11.82 -3.91 2.21
C GLU A 195 13.12 -4.70 2.37
N LYS A 196 14.29 -4.07 2.16
CA LYS A 196 15.59 -4.73 2.36
C LYS A 196 15.80 -5.26 3.78
N THR A 197 15.16 -4.65 4.78
CA THR A 197 15.24 -5.12 6.17
C THR A 197 14.24 -6.22 6.49
N GLY A 198 13.27 -6.48 5.60
CA GLY A 198 12.15 -7.37 5.82
C GLY A 198 11.04 -6.77 6.68
N ILE A 199 11.17 -5.53 7.18
CA ILE A 199 10.14 -4.94 8.06
C ILE A 199 8.89 -4.51 7.28
N LEU A 200 9.02 -4.11 6.02
CA LEU A 200 7.86 -3.76 5.19
C LEU A 200 6.93 -4.97 5.02
N GLU A 201 7.52 -6.14 4.81
CA GLU A 201 6.81 -7.42 4.75
C GLU A 201 6.00 -7.67 6.02
N GLN A 202 6.62 -7.48 7.19
CA GLN A 202 5.94 -7.70 8.47
C GLN A 202 4.87 -6.63 8.74
N ALA A 203 5.09 -5.39 8.32
CA ALA A 203 4.08 -4.34 8.42
C ALA A 203 2.82 -4.66 7.61
N LEU A 204 2.99 -5.20 6.39
CA LEU A 204 1.87 -5.67 5.57
C LEU A 204 1.11 -6.81 6.26
N ARG A 205 1.82 -7.78 6.86
CA ARG A 205 1.16 -8.83 7.67
C ARG A 205 0.41 -8.24 8.86
N CYS A 206 1.00 -7.32 9.60
CA CYS A 206 0.34 -6.68 10.74
C CYS A 206 -0.89 -5.88 10.32
N SER A 207 -0.92 -5.36 9.09
CA SER A 207 -2.02 -4.53 8.59
C SER A 207 -3.33 -5.27 8.35
N THR A 208 -3.29 -6.60 8.21
CA THR A 208 -4.48 -7.41 7.90
C THR A 208 -5.26 -7.83 9.13
N ARG A 209 -4.86 -7.37 10.33
CA ARG A 209 -5.63 -7.65 11.54
C ARG A 209 -6.71 -6.59 11.70
N THR A 210 -7.96 -7.03 11.89
CA THR A 210 -8.99 -6.14 12.40
C THR A 210 -8.57 -5.64 13.78
N PHE A 211 -8.43 -4.34 13.89
CA PHE A 211 -8.41 -3.69 15.18
C PHE A 211 -9.89 -3.51 15.54
N PRO A 212 -10.43 -4.18 16.58
CA PRO A 212 -11.79 -3.91 17.02
C PRO A 212 -11.85 -2.42 17.29
N LEU A 213 -12.61 -1.72 16.45
CA LEU A 213 -12.65 -0.28 16.37
C LEU A 213 -13.14 0.26 17.71
N GLY A 214 -12.19 0.55 18.60
CA GLY A 214 -12.38 1.61 19.55
C GLY A 214 -12.57 2.91 18.79
N PRO A 215 -13.16 3.95 19.40
CA PRO A 215 -13.40 5.26 18.76
C PRO A 215 -12.13 6.00 18.30
N ASP A 216 -10.94 5.39 18.35
CA ASP A 216 -9.70 5.94 17.82
C ASP A 216 -9.59 5.68 16.31
N GLU A 217 -10.32 6.48 15.51
CA GLU A 217 -10.31 6.53 14.03
C GLU A 217 -8.91 6.72 13.40
N LYS A 218 -7.88 6.95 14.20
CA LYS A 218 -6.54 7.33 13.71
C LYS A 218 -5.74 6.17 13.11
N ILE A 219 -5.95 4.91 13.54
CA ILE A 219 -5.15 3.78 13.02
C ILE A 219 -5.49 3.52 11.55
N ASP A 220 -6.77 3.48 11.22
CA ASP A 220 -7.25 3.24 9.87
C ASP A 220 -6.72 4.32 8.92
N MET A 221 -6.68 5.57 9.40
CA MET A 221 -6.10 6.69 8.67
C MET A 221 -4.62 6.47 8.37
N PHE A 222 -3.81 6.02 9.33
CA PHE A 222 -2.38 5.81 9.11
C PHE A 222 -2.10 4.63 8.18
N LEU A 223 -2.82 3.52 8.35
CA LEU A 223 -2.65 2.39 7.46
C LEU A 223 -3.09 2.75 6.03
N LYS A 224 -4.19 3.51 5.91
CA LYS A 224 -4.65 4.09 4.65
C LYS A 224 -3.58 4.97 4.01
N GLU A 225 -2.98 5.88 4.77
CA GLU A 225 -1.88 6.74 4.29
C GLU A 225 -0.67 5.91 3.83
N LEU A 226 -0.20 4.93 4.62
CA LEU A 226 0.93 4.09 4.21
C LEU A 226 0.64 3.31 2.92
N LEU A 227 -0.57 2.78 2.76
CA LEU A 227 -1.00 2.05 1.57
C LEU A 227 -1.21 2.97 0.36
N ASP A 228 -1.78 4.16 0.56
CA ASP A 228 -1.89 5.20 -0.48
C ASP A 228 -0.49 5.62 -0.95
N GLU A 229 0.43 5.78 -0.01
CA GLU A 229 1.81 6.14 -0.31
C GLU A 229 2.54 5.04 -1.08
N LEU A 230 2.29 3.79 -0.72
CA LEU A 230 2.81 2.63 -1.44
C LEU A 230 2.24 2.55 -2.87
N GLN A 231 0.93 2.78 -3.04
CA GLN A 231 0.26 2.82 -4.34
C GLN A 231 0.81 3.94 -5.23
N SER A 232 1.22 5.07 -4.63
CA SER A 232 1.84 6.19 -5.34
C SER A 232 3.27 5.93 -5.83
N CYS A 233 3.85 4.76 -5.53
CA CYS A 233 5.23 4.40 -5.86
C CYS A 233 5.32 3.26 -6.90
N PRO A 234 5.09 3.51 -8.21
CA PRO A 234 5.08 2.47 -9.26
C PRO A 234 6.34 1.58 -9.27
N TYR A 235 7.50 2.19 -9.02
CA TYR A 235 8.76 1.44 -8.94
C TYR A 235 8.75 0.40 -7.81
N VAL A 236 8.25 0.79 -6.63
CA VAL A 236 8.18 -0.11 -5.47
C VAL A 236 7.19 -1.23 -5.75
N LEU A 237 6.03 -0.91 -6.34
CA LEU A 237 5.03 -1.92 -6.74
C LEU A 237 5.65 -2.95 -7.70
N SER A 238 6.31 -2.50 -8.76
CA SER A 238 6.92 -3.40 -9.76
C SER A 238 8.04 -4.28 -9.19
N GLN A 239 8.79 -3.80 -8.20
CA GLN A 239 9.98 -4.51 -7.69
C GLN A 239 9.73 -5.34 -6.45
N CYS A 240 9.04 -4.77 -5.47
CA CYS A 240 8.85 -5.37 -4.17
C CYS A 240 7.62 -6.29 -4.14
N PHE A 241 6.64 -6.08 -5.03
CA PHE A 241 5.35 -6.79 -5.00
C PHE A 241 5.13 -7.78 -6.16
N LYS A 242 6.07 -7.86 -7.10
CA LYS A 242 6.06 -8.90 -8.15
C LYS A 242 6.06 -10.33 -7.59
N ILE A 243 5.65 -11.29 -8.42
CA ILE A 243 5.70 -12.73 -8.12
C ILE A 243 7.12 -13.18 -7.76
N GLY A 244 7.26 -13.84 -6.61
CA GLY A 244 8.54 -14.33 -6.07
C GLY A 244 9.32 -13.30 -5.25
N ALA A 245 8.83 -12.07 -5.10
CA ALA A 245 9.39 -11.10 -4.16
C ALA A 245 8.74 -11.26 -2.78
N PRO A 246 9.49 -11.08 -1.66
CA PRO A 246 8.95 -11.34 -0.32
C PRO A 246 7.63 -10.61 -0.01
N CYS A 247 7.56 -9.29 -0.23
CA CYS A 247 6.33 -8.54 0.01
C CYS A 247 5.19 -8.96 -0.92
N GLY A 248 5.50 -9.26 -2.19
CA GLY A 248 4.51 -9.74 -3.15
C GLY A 248 3.92 -11.11 -2.78
N ASP A 249 4.77 -12.05 -2.39
CA ASP A 249 4.34 -13.40 -2.02
C ASP A 249 3.45 -13.37 -0.77
N ILE A 250 3.74 -12.47 0.15
CA ILE A 250 2.95 -12.28 1.36
C ILE A 250 1.66 -11.54 1.10
N LEU A 251 1.70 -10.54 0.22
CA LEU A 251 0.48 -9.90 -0.26
C LEU A 251 -0.49 -10.92 -0.86
N ARG A 252 0.01 -11.81 -1.71
CA ARG A 252 -0.80 -12.89 -2.32
C ARG A 252 -1.24 -13.94 -1.31
N ALA A 253 -0.40 -14.28 -0.33
CA ALA A 253 -0.79 -15.19 0.75
C ALA A 253 -1.94 -14.61 1.58
N ILE A 254 -1.83 -13.33 1.95
CA ILE A 254 -2.89 -12.59 2.65
C ILE A 254 -4.20 -12.62 1.85
N ILE A 255 -4.12 -12.27 0.56
CA ILE A 255 -5.28 -12.25 -0.33
C ILE A 255 -5.89 -13.66 -0.50
N ALA A 256 -5.07 -14.70 -0.55
CA ALA A 256 -5.53 -16.08 -0.73
C ALA A 256 -6.12 -16.68 0.57
N GLU A 257 -5.75 -16.16 1.73
CA GLU A 257 -6.27 -16.55 3.06
C GLU A 257 -7.56 -15.81 3.46
N ASP A 258 -8.18 -15.06 2.53
CA ASP A 258 -9.47 -14.35 2.69
C ASP A 258 -10.68 -15.30 2.80
N ASP A 259 -10.50 -16.49 3.38
CA ASP A 259 -11.60 -17.36 3.79
C ASP A 259 -12.32 -16.71 4.99
N GLU A 260 -13.67 -16.79 4.99
CA GLU A 260 -14.63 -16.19 5.94
C GLU A 260 -14.33 -16.34 7.45
N ALA A 261 -13.32 -17.13 7.83
CA ALA A 261 -12.92 -17.38 9.20
C ALA A 261 -12.01 -16.29 9.79
N ASN A 262 -11.38 -15.46 8.97
CA ASN A 262 -10.48 -14.39 9.45
C ASN A 262 -11.22 -13.05 9.46
N GLU A 263 -11.36 -12.45 10.63
CA GLU A 263 -11.78 -11.06 10.78
C GLU A 263 -10.69 -10.16 10.15
N VAL A 264 -10.77 -9.97 8.83
CA VAL A 264 -9.92 -9.04 8.10
C VAL A 264 -10.75 -7.83 7.71
N ASP A 265 -10.17 -6.64 7.81
CA ASP A 265 -10.85 -5.39 7.48
C ASP A 265 -11.00 -5.25 5.94
N PRO A 266 -12.23 -5.28 5.38
CA PRO A 266 -12.44 -5.28 3.92
C PRO A 266 -11.77 -4.12 3.16
N PRO A 267 -11.76 -2.86 3.65
CA PRO A 267 -11.04 -1.76 3.02
C PRO A 267 -9.53 -2.01 2.88
N VAL A 268 -8.90 -2.65 3.88
CA VAL A 268 -7.48 -3.01 3.82
C VAL A 268 -7.26 -4.07 2.75
N ILE A 269 -8.06 -5.14 2.73
CA ILE A 269 -7.96 -6.20 1.71
C ILE A 269 -8.16 -5.64 0.30
N ASN A 270 -9.15 -4.77 0.10
CA ASN A 270 -9.36 -4.12 -1.20
C ASN A 270 -8.14 -3.31 -1.66
N ARG A 271 -7.48 -2.59 -0.74
CA ARG A 271 -6.25 -1.85 -1.04
C ARG A 271 -5.08 -2.78 -1.35
N LEU A 272 -4.98 -3.90 -0.66
CA LEU A 272 -3.98 -4.94 -0.92
C LEU A 272 -4.23 -5.62 -2.28
N HIS A 273 -5.48 -5.89 -2.65
CA HIS A 273 -5.86 -6.31 -4.01
C HIS A 273 -5.45 -5.29 -5.05
N ALA A 274 -5.71 -4.00 -4.82
CA ALA A 274 -5.30 -2.93 -5.72
C ALA A 274 -3.78 -2.87 -5.87
N ILE A 275 -3.01 -2.99 -4.79
CA ILE A 275 -1.54 -3.07 -4.82
C ILE A 275 -1.07 -4.29 -5.62
N SER A 276 -1.67 -5.46 -5.38
CA SER A 276 -1.32 -6.69 -6.10
C SER A 276 -1.58 -6.51 -7.59
N TYR A 277 -2.77 -6.01 -7.94
CA TYR A 277 -3.18 -5.73 -9.29
C TYR A 277 -2.28 -4.71 -9.98
N LEU A 278 -1.99 -3.58 -9.34
CA LEU A 278 -1.07 -2.56 -9.87
C LEU A 278 0.33 -3.13 -10.05
N SER A 279 0.81 -3.97 -9.12
CA SER A 279 2.10 -4.63 -9.28
C SER A 279 2.13 -5.52 -10.53
N ASP A 280 1.04 -6.21 -10.85
CA ASP A 280 0.91 -7.03 -12.05
C ASP A 280 0.77 -6.19 -13.33
N LEU A 281 0.17 -5.00 -13.26
CA LEU A 281 0.08 -4.05 -14.38
C LEU A 281 1.41 -3.33 -14.66
N THR A 282 2.19 -3.01 -13.63
CA THR A 282 3.51 -2.35 -13.79
C THR A 282 4.58 -3.25 -14.41
N ASN A 283 4.19 -4.44 -14.87
CA ASN A 283 5.03 -5.29 -15.72
C ASN A 283 5.38 -4.61 -17.06
N GLU A 284 4.73 -3.50 -17.44
CA GLU A 284 5.09 -2.65 -18.60
C GLU A 284 6.13 -1.54 -18.26
N THR A 285 7.20 -1.91 -17.56
CA THR A 285 8.34 -1.01 -17.30
C THR A 285 9.62 -1.60 -17.86
N CYS A 286 10.60 -0.76 -18.20
CA CYS A 286 11.90 -1.26 -18.62
C CYS A 286 12.56 -2.06 -17.48
N ASN A 287 12.87 -3.32 -17.71
CA ASN A 287 13.53 -4.23 -16.76
C ASN A 287 14.92 -3.77 -16.27
N TRP A 288 15.50 -2.72 -16.85
CA TRP A 288 16.79 -2.15 -16.43
C TRP A 288 16.68 -0.71 -15.91
N CYS A 289 16.16 0.18 -16.75
CA CYS A 289 16.09 1.63 -16.46
C CYS A 289 14.85 1.98 -15.63
N TRP A 290 13.83 1.12 -15.67
CA TRP A 290 12.53 1.28 -15.03
C TRP A 290 11.68 2.43 -15.55
N ASP A 291 12.07 3.03 -16.67
CA ASP A 291 11.19 3.96 -17.38
C ASP A 291 9.91 3.22 -17.78
N VAL A 292 8.79 3.89 -17.52
CA VAL A 292 7.45 3.43 -17.92
C VAL A 292 7.32 3.60 -19.43
N GLU A 293 6.58 2.69 -20.07
CA GLU A 293 6.27 2.87 -21.49
C GLU A 293 5.61 4.23 -21.75
N SER A 294 6.16 4.98 -22.70
CA SER A 294 5.62 6.26 -23.14
C SER A 294 5.73 6.38 -24.65
N SER A 295 5.02 7.34 -25.24
CA SER A 295 5.12 7.62 -26.68
C SER A 295 6.55 8.00 -27.12
N GLU A 296 7.32 8.62 -26.22
CA GLU A 296 8.71 8.99 -26.45
C GLU A 296 9.69 7.83 -26.18
N CYS A 297 9.27 6.84 -25.37
CA CYS A 297 10.09 5.71 -24.96
C CYS A 297 9.31 4.39 -25.01
N PRO A 298 8.99 3.88 -26.22
CA PRO A 298 8.27 2.62 -26.37
C PRO A 298 9.14 1.46 -25.88
N LEU A 299 8.56 0.58 -25.07
CA LEU A 299 9.30 -0.54 -24.51
C LEU A 299 9.40 -1.66 -25.53
N LYS A 300 10.62 -2.17 -25.69
CA LYS A 300 10.91 -3.26 -26.61
C LYS A 300 10.99 -4.56 -25.83
N MET A 301 10.14 -5.51 -26.19
CA MET A 301 10.23 -6.86 -25.67
C MET A 301 11.55 -7.52 -26.05
N CYS A 302 12.09 -8.33 -25.14
CA CYS A 302 13.21 -9.21 -25.43
C CYS A 302 12.83 -10.15 -26.56
N SER A 303 13.48 -10.03 -27.72
CA SER A 303 13.21 -10.86 -28.91
C SER A 303 13.37 -12.37 -28.67
N ARG A 304 14.05 -12.76 -27.59
CA ARG A 304 14.19 -14.16 -27.19
C ARG A 304 12.99 -14.60 -26.37
N CYS A 305 12.79 -14.15 -25.14
CA CYS A 305 11.72 -14.66 -24.28
C CYS A 305 10.34 -14.01 -24.48
N ASN A 306 10.28 -12.83 -25.13
CA ASN A 306 9.11 -11.97 -25.23
C ASN A 306 8.46 -11.59 -23.88
N LYS A 307 9.22 -11.65 -22.78
CA LYS A 307 8.72 -11.34 -21.42
C LYS A 307 9.30 -10.07 -20.81
N ALA A 308 10.62 -9.87 -20.94
CA ALA A 308 11.25 -8.67 -20.39
C ALA A 308 11.10 -7.50 -21.37
N LEU A 309 10.81 -6.31 -20.85
CA LEU A 309 10.63 -5.09 -21.62
C LEU A 309 11.82 -4.15 -21.40
N TYR A 310 12.24 -3.43 -22.45
CA TYR A 310 13.40 -2.55 -22.37
C TYR A 310 13.18 -1.24 -23.13
N CYS A 311 13.45 -0.11 -22.46
CA CYS A 311 13.43 1.23 -23.05
C CYS A 311 14.45 1.39 -24.18
N SER A 312 15.55 0.62 -24.12
CA SER A 312 16.61 0.65 -25.13
C SER A 312 17.43 -0.63 -25.17
N ILE A 313 18.26 -0.78 -26.20
CA ILE A 313 19.18 -1.93 -26.31
C ILE A 313 20.31 -1.84 -25.28
N GLU A 314 20.70 -0.64 -24.87
CA GLU A 314 21.66 -0.41 -23.79
C GLU A 314 21.11 -0.97 -22.48
N CYS A 315 19.83 -0.70 -22.20
CA CYS A 315 19.13 -1.20 -21.03
C CYS A 315 19.01 -2.73 -21.06
N GLN A 316 18.66 -3.30 -22.20
CA GLN A 316 18.68 -4.76 -22.39
C GLN A 316 20.06 -5.36 -22.13
N ASN A 317 21.13 -4.78 -22.70
CA ASN A 317 22.49 -5.28 -22.54
C ASN A 317 23.00 -5.18 -21.10
N ALA A 318 22.59 -4.11 -20.41
CA ALA A 318 22.97 -3.85 -19.03
C ALA A 318 22.27 -4.82 -18.06
N ASP A 319 21.01 -5.18 -18.30
CA ASP A 319 20.29 -6.22 -17.54
C ASP A 319 20.71 -7.65 -17.94
N TRP A 320 21.14 -7.84 -19.19
CA TRP A 320 21.45 -9.16 -19.75
C TRP A 320 22.46 -9.95 -18.94
N ARG A 321 23.64 -9.36 -18.67
CA ARG A 321 24.72 -10.05 -17.96
C ARG A 321 24.43 -10.34 -16.49
N PRO A 322 23.93 -9.39 -15.67
CA PRO A 322 23.74 -9.61 -14.25
C PRO A 322 22.50 -10.46 -13.93
N HIS A 323 21.40 -10.35 -14.68
CA HIS A 323 20.13 -10.97 -14.27
C HIS A 323 19.44 -11.73 -15.41
N HIS A 324 19.13 -11.07 -16.53
CA HIS A 324 18.15 -11.62 -17.49
C HIS A 324 18.61 -12.88 -18.23
N ARG A 325 19.92 -13.04 -18.48
CA ARG A 325 20.47 -14.22 -19.18
C ARG A 325 20.06 -15.55 -18.54
N GLN A 326 19.87 -15.58 -17.21
CA GLN A 326 19.55 -16.80 -16.47
C GLN A 326 18.08 -17.22 -16.61
N ILE A 327 17.20 -16.26 -16.90
CA ILE A 327 15.74 -16.45 -16.94
C ILE A 327 15.14 -16.31 -18.34
N CYS A 328 15.96 -15.99 -19.35
CA CYS A 328 15.52 -15.79 -20.72
C CYS A 328 15.23 -17.12 -21.43
N VAL A 329 14.05 -17.71 -21.19
CA VAL A 329 13.58 -18.98 -21.78
C VAL A 329 12.37 -18.73 -22.70
N ARG A 330 12.35 -19.36 -23.89
CA ARG A 330 11.18 -19.37 -24.80
C ARG A 330 10.23 -20.49 -24.41
N THR A 331 9.02 -20.18 -24.00
CA THR A 331 7.93 -21.16 -23.89
C THR A 331 6.94 -20.94 -25.03
N ALA A 332 6.79 -21.95 -25.88
CA ALA A 332 5.90 -21.91 -27.05
C ALA A 332 4.40 -21.88 -26.70
N ALA A 333 4.06 -21.98 -25.41
CA ALA A 333 2.69 -21.93 -24.89
C ALA A 333 2.17 -20.50 -24.64
N ASP A 334 3.05 -19.49 -24.60
CA ASP A 334 2.71 -18.16 -24.05
C ASP A 334 2.28 -17.15 -25.13
N ALA A 335 2.24 -17.54 -26.41
CA ALA A 335 1.90 -16.65 -27.54
C ALA A 335 0.38 -16.36 -27.71
N LYS A 336 -0.44 -16.64 -26.70
CA LYS A 336 -1.87 -16.30 -26.65
C LYS A 336 -2.20 -15.55 -25.36
N GLU A 337 -1.53 -14.43 -25.13
CA GLU A 337 -1.84 -13.59 -23.98
C GLU A 337 -2.81 -12.50 -24.38
N VAL A 338 -4.08 -12.72 -24.04
CA VAL A 338 -5.11 -11.69 -23.93
C VAL A 338 -4.70 -10.78 -22.76
N THR A 339 -4.67 -9.45 -22.96
CA THR A 339 -4.30 -8.50 -21.91
C THR A 339 -5.11 -8.77 -20.63
N ALA A 340 -4.51 -8.57 -19.46
CA ALA A 340 -5.19 -8.84 -18.18
C ALA A 340 -6.51 -8.05 -18.06
N VAL A 341 -6.56 -6.83 -18.63
CA VAL A 341 -7.77 -6.00 -18.72
C VAL A 341 -8.84 -6.67 -19.59
N GLN A 342 -8.49 -7.15 -20.78
CA GLN A 342 -9.45 -7.86 -21.65
C GLN A 342 -9.97 -9.14 -20.99
N ARG A 343 -9.15 -9.86 -20.21
CA ARG A 343 -9.63 -11.01 -19.40
C ARG A 343 -10.61 -10.58 -18.32
N LEU A 344 -10.30 -9.51 -17.59
CA LEU A 344 -11.17 -8.98 -16.54
C LEU A 344 -12.53 -8.51 -17.10
N VAL A 345 -12.51 -7.75 -18.19
CA VAL A 345 -13.73 -7.28 -18.86
C VAL A 345 -14.54 -8.45 -19.40
N ASN A 346 -13.88 -9.45 -19.99
CA ASN A 346 -14.57 -10.66 -20.46
C ASN A 346 -15.18 -11.44 -19.30
N ASN A 347 -14.48 -11.59 -18.16
CA ASN A 347 -15.00 -12.29 -16.99
C ASN A 347 -16.20 -11.54 -16.40
N TYR A 348 -16.03 -10.25 -16.13
CA TYR A 348 -17.10 -9.36 -15.67
C TYR A 348 -18.32 -9.46 -16.57
N PHE A 349 -18.11 -9.38 -17.88
CA PHE A 349 -19.20 -9.50 -18.82
C PHE A 349 -19.85 -10.88 -18.73
N ASN A 350 -19.09 -11.97 -18.76
CA ASN A 350 -19.67 -13.32 -18.67
C ASN A 350 -20.51 -13.53 -17.40
N ASP A 351 -20.05 -12.98 -16.28
CA ASP A 351 -20.71 -13.09 -14.98
C ASP A 351 -21.98 -12.22 -14.89
N HIS A 352 -21.96 -11.03 -15.52
CA HIS A 352 -23.04 -10.05 -15.43
C HIS A 352 -23.90 -9.90 -16.70
N TYR A 353 -23.60 -10.65 -17.78
CA TYR A 353 -24.21 -10.47 -19.10
C TYR A 353 -25.73 -10.60 -19.07
N ARG A 354 -26.24 -11.51 -18.23
CA ARG A 354 -27.68 -11.75 -18.07
C ARG A 354 -28.44 -10.52 -17.57
N HIS A 355 -27.78 -9.65 -16.81
CA HIS A 355 -28.37 -8.41 -16.29
C HIS A 355 -28.18 -7.24 -17.26
N ILE A 356 -27.07 -7.21 -18.00
CA ILE A 356 -26.73 -6.12 -18.92
C ILE A 356 -27.55 -6.22 -20.21
N LEU A 357 -27.67 -7.42 -20.78
CA LEU A 357 -28.29 -7.63 -22.09
C LEU A 357 -29.75 -7.16 -22.19
N PRO A 358 -30.65 -7.42 -21.22
CA PRO A 358 -32.02 -6.92 -21.30
C PRO A 358 -32.08 -5.39 -21.40
N LYS A 359 -31.24 -4.68 -20.64
CA LYS A 359 -31.16 -3.21 -20.69
C LYS A 359 -30.57 -2.71 -22.01
N MET A 360 -29.58 -3.42 -22.56
CA MET A 360 -29.06 -3.13 -23.91
C MET A 360 -30.14 -3.24 -24.98
N VAL A 361 -30.95 -4.30 -24.94
CA VAL A 361 -32.04 -4.51 -25.89
C VAL A 361 -33.13 -3.45 -25.72
N GLU A 362 -33.49 -3.13 -24.47
CA GLU A 362 -34.45 -2.07 -24.15
C GLU A 362 -34.00 -0.72 -24.73
N GLU A 363 -32.75 -0.33 -24.53
CA GLU A 363 -32.23 0.94 -25.05
C GLU A 363 -32.02 0.97 -26.56
N CYS A 364 -31.63 -0.16 -27.16
CA CYS A 364 -31.61 -0.26 -28.61
C CYS A 364 -33.02 -0.07 -29.20
N ASN A 365 -34.04 -0.64 -28.58
CA ASN A 365 -35.42 -0.50 -29.05
C ASN A 365 -35.97 0.91 -28.82
N SER A 366 -35.72 1.50 -27.64
CA SER A 366 -36.23 2.83 -27.29
C SER A 366 -35.62 3.93 -28.16
N LYS A 367 -34.32 3.81 -28.50
CA LYS A 367 -33.55 4.80 -29.27
C LYS A 367 -33.37 4.42 -30.75
N SER A 368 -33.96 3.31 -31.20
CA SER A 368 -33.79 2.77 -32.56
C SER A 368 -32.31 2.58 -32.96
N LEU A 369 -31.50 2.07 -32.04
CA LEU A 369 -30.06 1.83 -32.24
C LEU A 369 -29.79 0.37 -32.64
N THR A 370 -28.77 0.19 -33.48
CA THR A 370 -28.15 -1.11 -33.74
C THR A 370 -27.01 -1.35 -32.74
N ALA A 371 -26.66 -2.61 -32.45
CA ALA A 371 -25.65 -2.97 -31.46
C ALA A 371 -24.29 -2.27 -31.68
N ASN A 372 -23.90 -2.05 -32.94
CA ASN A 372 -22.66 -1.37 -33.32
C ASN A 372 -22.71 0.17 -33.21
N LYS A 373 -23.87 0.75 -32.90
CA LYS A 373 -24.08 2.19 -32.67
C LYS A 373 -24.26 2.52 -31.19
N MET A 374 -23.89 1.59 -30.32
CA MET A 374 -24.08 1.70 -28.88
C MET A 374 -22.74 1.61 -28.17
N VAL A 375 -22.61 2.37 -27.08
CA VAL A 375 -21.51 2.27 -26.13
C VAL A 375 -22.09 1.83 -24.79
N VAL A 376 -21.46 0.83 -24.19
CA VAL A 376 -21.72 0.45 -22.80
C VAL A 376 -20.58 0.99 -21.94
N GLU A 377 -20.91 1.87 -21.01
CA GLU A 377 -19.98 2.38 -20.01
C GLU A 377 -20.00 1.45 -18.81
N VAL A 378 -18.83 0.94 -18.44
CA VAL A 378 -18.66 0.17 -17.21
C VAL A 378 -17.68 0.93 -16.34
N ASP A 379 -18.16 1.38 -15.18
CA ASP A 379 -17.38 2.21 -14.27
C ASP A 379 -16.62 1.34 -13.27
N PHE A 380 -15.30 1.23 -13.46
CA PHE A 380 -14.39 0.63 -12.48
C PHE A 380 -13.67 1.70 -11.64
N MET A 381 -14.13 2.96 -11.65
CA MET A 381 -13.56 3.99 -10.80
C MET A 381 -13.85 3.73 -9.33
N ILE A 382 -12.85 3.99 -8.49
CA ILE A 382 -12.95 3.90 -7.03
C ILE A 382 -13.61 5.19 -6.54
N GLN A 383 -14.94 5.26 -6.57
CA GLN A 383 -15.66 6.27 -5.79
C GLN A 383 -15.90 5.67 -4.40
N TYR A 384 -15.27 6.26 -3.37
CA TYR A 384 -15.45 5.88 -1.96
C TYR A 384 -14.89 4.50 -1.55
N ASP A 385 -13.67 4.16 -1.99
CA ASP A 385 -12.97 2.90 -1.59
C ASP A 385 -13.65 1.59 -2.08
N VAL A 386 -14.62 1.65 -3.00
CA VAL A 386 -15.30 0.49 -3.61
C VAL A 386 -15.27 0.62 -5.14
N ILE A 387 -15.02 -0.49 -5.85
CA ILE A 387 -15.20 -0.59 -7.31
C ILE A 387 -16.67 -0.95 -7.59
N PRO A 388 -17.55 0.00 -7.97
CA PRO A 388 -18.99 -0.22 -7.95
C PRO A 388 -19.43 -1.34 -8.89
N ALA A 389 -18.76 -1.47 -10.05
CA ALA A 389 -19.01 -2.56 -10.98
C ALA A 389 -18.76 -3.95 -10.38
N ILE A 390 -17.77 -4.12 -9.48
CA ILE A 390 -17.34 -5.45 -8.98
C ILE A 390 -18.06 -5.86 -7.69
N HIS A 391 -18.52 -4.91 -6.87
CA HIS A 391 -19.02 -5.22 -5.53
C HIS A 391 -20.54 -5.24 -5.38
N ASP A 392 -21.30 -4.60 -6.27
CA ASP A 392 -22.75 -4.59 -6.19
C ASP A 392 -23.35 -5.85 -6.84
N ASP A 393 -24.35 -6.46 -6.19
CA ASP A 393 -25.18 -7.55 -6.78
C ASP A 393 -25.85 -7.11 -8.10
N THR A 394 -25.94 -5.81 -8.34
CA THR A 394 -26.45 -5.22 -9.57
C THR A 394 -25.37 -4.37 -10.24
N PRO A 395 -24.88 -4.74 -11.44
CA PRO A 395 -23.84 -3.98 -12.12
C PRO A 395 -24.32 -2.57 -12.44
N LEU A 396 -23.52 -1.57 -12.07
CA LEU A 396 -23.70 -0.17 -12.47
C LEU A 396 -23.05 0.06 -13.84
N PHE A 397 -23.88 0.26 -14.85
CA PHE A 397 -23.46 0.56 -16.21
C PHE A 397 -24.40 1.58 -16.83
N ASN A 398 -23.89 2.32 -17.81
CA ASN A 398 -24.69 3.26 -18.60
C ASN A 398 -24.65 2.86 -20.07
N ILE A 399 -25.73 3.15 -20.79
CA ILE A 399 -25.88 2.82 -22.20
C ILE A 399 -26.26 4.07 -22.97
N ALA A 400 -25.45 4.42 -23.95
CA ALA A 400 -25.64 5.63 -24.73
C ALA A 400 -25.32 5.43 -26.22
N PRO A 401 -25.93 6.25 -27.11
CA PRO A 401 -25.61 6.23 -28.52
C PRO A 401 -24.14 6.58 -28.75
N LEU A 402 -23.43 5.78 -29.53
CA LEU A 402 -22.04 6.04 -29.93
C LEU A 402 -21.88 7.44 -30.56
N GLN A 403 -22.84 7.83 -31.39
CA GLN A 403 -22.84 9.14 -32.03
C GLN A 403 -22.96 10.30 -31.03
N ALA A 404 -23.65 10.10 -29.90
CA ALA A 404 -23.80 11.14 -28.89
C ALA A 404 -22.46 11.51 -28.23
N TYR A 405 -21.56 10.53 -28.07
CA TYR A 405 -20.18 10.78 -27.63
C TYR A 405 -19.34 11.47 -28.69
N ILE A 406 -19.43 11.00 -29.94
CA ILE A 406 -18.66 11.57 -31.06
C ILE A 406 -19.03 13.04 -31.28
N ASP A 407 -20.32 13.36 -31.21
CA ASP A 407 -20.83 14.72 -31.38
C ASP A 407 -20.70 15.58 -30.11
N GLY A 408 -20.28 14.97 -28.98
CA GLY A 408 -20.16 15.64 -27.68
C GLY A 408 -21.49 16.10 -27.08
N THR A 409 -22.62 15.56 -27.55
CA THR A 409 -23.97 15.88 -27.05
C THR A 409 -24.28 15.16 -25.74
N GLU A 410 -23.65 14.01 -25.52
CA GLU A 410 -23.58 13.34 -24.23
C GLU A 410 -22.14 13.33 -23.71
N ARG A 411 -22.00 13.48 -22.41
CA ARG A 411 -20.73 13.30 -21.72
C ARG A 411 -20.77 11.98 -20.97
N PRO A 412 -19.69 11.21 -20.99
CA PRO A 412 -19.61 10.02 -20.19
C PRO A 412 -19.92 10.29 -18.72
N CYS A 413 -20.75 9.43 -18.11
CA CYS A 413 -21.28 9.68 -16.75
C CYS A 413 -20.17 9.83 -15.72
N PHE A 414 -19.06 9.11 -15.89
CA PHE A 414 -17.89 9.18 -15.01
C PHE A 414 -17.14 10.53 -15.10
N LEU A 415 -17.23 11.27 -16.21
CA LEU A 415 -16.59 12.60 -16.32
C LEU A 415 -17.28 13.63 -15.42
N ILE A 416 -18.53 13.39 -15.01
CA ILE A 416 -19.29 14.30 -14.14
C ILE A 416 -18.62 14.43 -12.76
N GLY A 417 -17.86 13.42 -12.32
CA GLY A 417 -17.14 13.40 -11.04
C GLY A 417 -15.70 13.92 -11.07
N CYS A 418 -15.09 14.13 -12.25
CA CYS A 418 -13.71 14.60 -12.34
C CYS A 418 -13.64 16.11 -12.06
N HIS A 419 -12.92 16.55 -11.03
CA HIS A 419 -12.84 17.99 -10.71
C HIS A 419 -11.82 18.78 -11.55
N ASN A 420 -11.04 18.11 -12.41
CA ASN A 420 -10.04 18.75 -13.27
C ASN A 420 -10.55 18.88 -14.72
N PRO A 421 -10.90 20.09 -15.19
CA PRO A 421 -11.49 20.30 -16.51
C PRO A 421 -10.53 20.02 -17.68
N ASP A 422 -9.22 20.19 -17.50
CA ASP A 422 -8.23 19.90 -18.54
C ASP A 422 -8.08 18.39 -18.73
N LEU A 423 -8.03 17.65 -17.62
CA LEU A 423 -7.99 16.20 -17.63
C LEU A 423 -9.28 15.60 -18.23
N GLN A 424 -10.46 16.18 -17.92
CA GLN A 424 -11.72 15.79 -18.55
C GLN A 424 -11.67 15.94 -20.07
N LYS A 425 -11.09 17.04 -20.55
CA LYS A 425 -11.00 17.33 -21.99
C LYS A 425 -10.08 16.33 -22.69
N ASP A 426 -8.89 16.08 -22.15
CA ASP A 426 -7.94 15.12 -22.72
C ASP A 426 -8.52 13.70 -22.79
N TYR A 427 -9.25 13.28 -21.74
CA TYR A 427 -9.95 11.99 -21.76
C TYR A 427 -11.06 11.94 -22.80
N LEU A 428 -11.86 12.99 -22.91
CA LEU A 428 -12.94 13.04 -23.90
C LEU A 428 -12.38 12.96 -25.32
N GLU A 429 -11.31 13.70 -25.63
CA GLU A 429 -10.66 13.66 -26.94
C GLU A 429 -10.10 12.27 -27.26
N LYS A 430 -9.46 11.61 -26.27
CA LYS A 430 -8.94 10.24 -26.42
C LYS A 430 -10.07 9.22 -26.61
N CYS A 431 -11.15 9.31 -25.83
CA CYS A 431 -12.35 8.47 -25.98
C CYS A 431 -12.94 8.60 -27.38
N VAL A 432 -13.19 9.84 -27.83
CA VAL A 432 -13.78 10.11 -29.14
C VAL A 432 -12.90 9.56 -30.26
N SER A 433 -11.57 9.70 -30.15
CA SER A 433 -10.64 9.14 -31.12
C SER A 433 -10.75 7.61 -31.21
N ILE A 434 -10.70 6.91 -30.07
CA ILE A 434 -10.77 5.44 -30.00
C ILE A 434 -12.11 4.93 -30.53
N LEU A 435 -13.20 5.59 -30.13
CA LEU A 435 -14.57 5.25 -30.54
C LEU A 435 -14.76 5.47 -32.04
N THR A 436 -14.21 6.55 -32.59
CA THR A 436 -14.28 6.88 -34.03
C THR A 436 -13.53 5.86 -34.90
N GLU A 437 -12.30 5.51 -34.48
CA GLU A 437 -11.49 4.48 -35.15
C GLU A 437 -12.19 3.10 -35.07
N SER A 438 -12.78 2.81 -33.93
CA SER A 438 -13.54 1.58 -33.70
C SER A 438 -14.82 1.51 -34.53
N ALA A 439 -15.56 2.60 -34.67
CA ALA A 439 -16.79 2.66 -35.46
C ALA A 439 -16.52 2.37 -36.94
N SER A 440 -15.36 2.81 -37.45
CA SER A 440 -15.00 2.77 -38.86
C SER A 440 -14.53 1.39 -39.34
N SER A 441 -14.15 0.50 -38.42
CA SER A 441 -13.42 -0.73 -38.73
C SER A 441 -14.22 -2.03 -38.54
N LYS A 442 -15.47 -1.99 -38.04
CA LYS A 442 -16.09 -3.15 -37.38
C LYS A 442 -17.34 -3.75 -38.04
N SER A 443 -17.54 -5.03 -37.72
CA SER A 443 -18.70 -5.83 -38.15
C SER A 443 -19.98 -5.44 -37.41
N PHE A 444 -21.15 -5.72 -37.99
CA PHE A 444 -22.45 -5.40 -37.42
C PHE A 444 -22.78 -6.06 -36.06
N ASN A 445 -21.97 -7.03 -35.59
CA ASN A 445 -22.29 -7.88 -34.43
C ASN A 445 -21.38 -7.65 -33.20
N THR A 446 -20.65 -6.55 -33.17
CA THR A 446 -19.74 -6.20 -32.07
C THR A 446 -20.27 -4.97 -31.33
N CYS A 447 -20.29 -5.05 -30.00
CA CYS A 447 -20.61 -3.92 -29.14
C CYS A 447 -19.32 -3.34 -28.55
N LEU A 448 -19.27 -2.01 -28.38
CA LEU A 448 -18.11 -1.31 -27.84
C LEU A 448 -18.31 -1.07 -26.34
N PHE A 449 -17.36 -1.55 -25.55
CA PHE A 449 -17.30 -1.29 -24.12
C PHE A 449 -16.27 -0.21 -23.87
N LEU A 450 -16.69 0.86 -23.21
CA LEU A 450 -15.77 1.86 -22.70
C LEU A 450 -15.48 1.51 -21.24
N VAL A 451 -14.26 1.05 -20.98
CA VAL A 451 -13.82 0.56 -19.68
C VAL A 451 -12.79 1.51 -19.12
N ILE A 452 -13.01 1.95 -17.87
CA ILE A 452 -12.15 2.95 -17.23
C ILE A 452 -11.62 2.42 -15.91
N PHE A 453 -10.29 2.34 -15.83
CA PHE A 453 -9.58 1.96 -14.62
C PHE A 453 -8.93 3.17 -13.97
N ALA A 454 -9.24 3.36 -12.68
CA ALA A 454 -8.48 4.13 -11.69
C ALA A 454 -7.61 5.25 -12.28
N ASN A 455 -8.24 6.35 -12.71
CA ASN A 455 -7.59 7.58 -13.18
C ASN A 455 -6.52 7.44 -14.28
N LEU A 456 -6.34 6.31 -14.97
CA LEU A 456 -5.15 6.10 -15.81
C LEU A 456 -5.35 5.34 -17.12
N CYS A 457 -6.39 4.51 -17.28
CA CYS A 457 -6.58 3.77 -18.54
C CYS A 457 -8.03 3.78 -19.02
N ILE A 458 -8.20 4.17 -20.29
CA ILE A 458 -9.44 4.01 -21.05
C ILE A 458 -9.15 2.97 -22.12
N GLU A 459 -9.74 1.80 -22.00
CA GLU A 459 -9.69 0.78 -23.04
C GLU A 459 -11.07 0.65 -23.71
N CYS A 460 -11.03 0.47 -25.03
CA CYS A 460 -12.22 0.06 -25.77
C CYS A 460 -12.13 -1.45 -26.01
N VAL A 461 -13.02 -2.18 -25.36
CA VAL A 461 -13.08 -3.63 -25.50
C VAL A 461 -14.19 -4.00 -26.47
N GLU A 462 -13.83 -4.84 -27.45
CA GLU A 462 -14.80 -5.46 -28.34
C GLU A 462 -15.33 -6.74 -27.74
N VAL A 463 -16.66 -6.81 -27.61
CA VAL A 463 -17.32 -8.04 -27.22
C VAL A 463 -18.22 -8.52 -28.35
N PRO A 464 -17.97 -9.71 -28.91
CA PRO A 464 -18.84 -10.30 -29.92
C PRO A 464 -20.18 -10.69 -29.29
N MET A 465 -21.28 -10.26 -29.90
CA MET A 465 -22.62 -10.59 -29.40
C MET A 465 -23.06 -11.99 -29.88
N PRO A 466 -23.62 -12.84 -29.01
CA PRO A 466 -24.17 -14.14 -29.40
C PRO A 466 -25.33 -13.97 -30.39
N LYS A 467 -25.22 -14.61 -31.56
CA LYS A 467 -26.23 -14.53 -32.65
C LYS A 467 -27.61 -15.00 -32.23
N GLU A 468 -27.67 -15.97 -31.30
CA GLU A 468 -28.90 -16.61 -30.83
C GLU A 468 -29.82 -15.66 -30.06
N LEU A 469 -29.26 -14.59 -29.49
CA LEU A 469 -29.98 -13.64 -28.64
C LEU A 469 -30.49 -12.42 -29.41
N TRP A 470 -29.96 -12.17 -30.62
CA TRP A 470 -30.39 -11.08 -31.51
C TRP A 470 -31.30 -11.56 -32.65
N GLY A 471 -31.63 -12.85 -32.67
CA GLY A 471 -32.52 -13.44 -33.67
C GLY A 471 -33.91 -12.82 -33.64
N ASN A 472 -34.23 -12.11 -34.72
CA ASN A 472 -35.53 -11.53 -35.11
C ASN A 472 -35.82 -10.06 -34.75
N ALA A 473 -34.90 -9.33 -34.10
CA ALA A 473 -35.00 -7.86 -34.11
C ALA A 473 -34.71 -7.40 -35.55
N SER A 474 -35.73 -6.88 -36.23
CA SER A 474 -35.82 -6.80 -37.68
C SER A 474 -34.61 -6.14 -38.34
N ILE A 475 -33.89 -6.91 -39.15
CA ILE A 475 -33.33 -6.41 -40.42
C ILE A 475 -34.55 -6.08 -41.29
N HIS A 476 -35.17 -4.92 -41.02
CA HIS A 476 -35.87 -4.24 -42.09
C HIS A 476 -34.76 -3.58 -42.91
N ASP A 477 -34.45 -4.22 -44.03
CA ASP A 477 -33.75 -3.60 -45.14
C ASP A 477 -34.50 -2.31 -45.51
N HIS A 478 -34.08 -1.18 -44.94
CA HIS A 478 -34.26 0.12 -45.60
C HIS A 478 -33.12 0.28 -46.59
N ALA A 479 -33.31 -0.36 -47.74
CA ALA A 479 -32.77 0.13 -48.99
C ALA A 479 -33.68 1.28 -49.48
N GLU A 480 -33.36 2.50 -49.07
CA GLU A 480 -33.57 3.75 -49.84
C GLU A 480 -32.41 4.71 -49.59
#